data_AF-A0A4P5Y450-F1
#
_entry.id   AF-A0A4P5Y450-F1
#
_cell.length_a   1.000
_cell.length_b   1.000
_cell.length_c   1.000
_cell.angle_alpha   90.00
_cell.angle_beta   90.00
_cell.angle_gamma   90.00
#
_symmetry.space_group_name_H-M   'P 1'
#
loop_
_entity.id
_entity.type
_entity.pdbx_description
1 polymer ?
#
loop_
_entity_poly.entity_id
_entity_poly.type
_entity_poly.pdbx_seq_one_letter_code
_entity_poly.pdbx_strand_id
1 'polypeptide(L)'
;MLAAADPPPDPPHLILARSLVATIADADNTYVGGPARITWPEPGRRASNASVCSSFLVATLQRAYALPDGLIRERFGERWPEADECCAAIRGGRGFRQRQRLDQVRPGDVIAIDYQSAKRIPTGHVLFVDALPERRADGTFTVNIIDSTGSPHGPEDQRGSDGGAGRGAIRLRCDTTGQINAYAWSPSSNHWHSVTERPVLLAVVTP
;
A
#
# COMPACT_ATOMS: atom_id res chain seq x y z
N MET A 1 23.36 9.26 28.86
CA MET A 1 22.46 9.53 27.72
C MET A 1 22.80 8.55 26.62
N LEU A 2 21.98 7.53 26.40
CA LEU A 2 22.08 6.72 25.18
C LEU A 2 21.49 7.58 24.06
N ALA A 3 22.31 7.93 23.06
CA ALA A 3 21.79 8.54 21.84
C ALA A 3 20.74 7.60 21.25
N ALA A 4 19.56 8.13 20.92
CA ALA A 4 18.62 7.39 20.09
C ALA A 4 19.34 7.07 18.78
N ALA A 5 19.44 5.78 18.44
CA ALA A 5 19.98 5.38 17.15
C ALA A 5 19.17 6.06 16.04
N ASP A 6 19.84 6.52 14.98
CA ASP A 6 19.16 7.04 13.81
C ASP A 6 18.13 6.02 13.33
N PRO A 7 16.93 6.47 12.91
CA PRO A 7 15.95 5.57 12.33
C PRO A 7 16.59 4.85 11.13
N PRO A 8 16.30 3.56 10.93
CA PRO A 8 16.81 2.84 9.78
C PRO A 8 16.41 3.56 8.49
N PRO A 9 17.26 3.54 7.45
CA PRO A 9 16.92 4.16 6.17
C PRO A 9 15.65 3.53 5.58
N ASP A 10 14.90 4.33 4.83
CA ASP A 10 13.72 3.85 4.14
C ASP A 10 14.05 2.69 3.17
N PRO A 11 13.16 1.69 3.04
CA PRO A 11 13.45 0.55 2.19
C PRO A 11 13.41 0.93 0.69
N PRO A 12 14.14 0.20 -0.19
CA PRO A 12 14.25 0.54 -1.61
C PRO A 12 12.91 0.72 -2.34
N HIS A 13 11.91 -0.11 -2.05
CA HIS A 13 10.60 -0.02 -2.69
C HIS A 13 9.85 1.25 -2.29
N LEU A 14 10.02 1.75 -1.06
CA LEU A 14 9.38 2.98 -0.62
C LEU A 14 10.04 4.20 -1.27
N ILE A 15 11.37 4.20 -1.36
CA ILE A 15 12.13 5.25 -2.07
C ILE A 15 11.66 5.32 -3.53
N LEU A 16 11.54 4.17 -4.19
CA LEU A 16 11.09 4.07 -5.58
C LEU A 16 9.64 4.56 -5.75
N ALA A 17 8.72 4.11 -4.90
CA ALA A 17 7.32 4.53 -4.93
C ALA A 17 7.18 6.04 -4.72
N ARG A 18 7.88 6.61 -3.73
CA ARG A 18 7.93 8.06 -3.47
C ARG A 18 8.49 8.83 -4.65
N SER A 19 9.55 8.33 -5.28
CA SER A 19 10.13 8.97 -6.46
C SER A 19 9.14 9.02 -7.61
N LEU A 20 8.39 7.94 -7.84
CA LEU A 20 7.38 7.89 -8.90
C LEU A 20 6.28 8.93 -8.64
N VAL A 21 5.63 8.88 -7.48
CA VAL A 21 4.47 9.75 -7.19
C VAL A 21 4.85 11.23 -7.03
N ALA A 22 6.13 11.53 -6.75
CA ALA A 22 6.62 12.91 -6.71
C ALA A 22 6.90 13.52 -8.10
N THR A 23 6.98 12.71 -9.15
CA THR A 23 7.45 13.17 -10.48
C THR A 23 6.49 12.87 -11.62
N ILE A 24 5.58 11.92 -11.42
CA ILE A 24 4.54 11.61 -12.39
C ILE A 24 3.59 12.80 -12.57
N ALA A 25 3.22 13.09 -13.81
CA ALA A 25 2.21 14.11 -14.10
C ALA A 25 0.83 13.44 -14.25
N ASP A 26 -0.24 14.16 -13.94
CA ASP A 26 -1.62 13.64 -14.02
C ASP A 26 -1.95 13.01 -15.37
N ALA A 27 -1.54 13.64 -16.49
CA ALA A 27 -1.76 13.12 -17.83
C ALA A 27 -1.10 11.76 -18.12
N ASP A 28 -0.13 11.34 -17.30
CA ASP A 28 0.60 10.08 -17.41
C ASP A 28 0.26 9.09 -16.29
N ASN A 29 -0.76 9.40 -15.48
CA ASN A 29 -1.15 8.63 -14.31
C ASN A 29 -2.57 8.11 -14.48
N THR A 30 -2.72 6.81 -14.67
CA THR A 30 -4.03 6.21 -14.93
C THR A 30 -4.26 4.99 -14.05
N TYR A 31 -5.46 4.93 -13.47
CA TYR A 31 -5.97 3.71 -12.84
C TYR A 31 -6.58 2.80 -13.89
N VAL A 32 -5.92 1.69 -14.21
CA VAL A 32 -6.40 0.74 -15.22
C VAL A 32 -5.96 -0.68 -14.91
N GLY A 33 -6.89 -1.62 -15.05
CA GLY A 33 -6.69 -3.04 -14.81
C GLY A 33 -5.68 -3.70 -15.76
N GLY A 34 -5.28 -4.91 -15.40
CA GLY A 34 -4.32 -5.72 -16.14
C GLY A 34 -2.86 -5.51 -15.70
N PRO A 35 -1.90 -5.93 -16.54
CA PRO A 35 -0.48 -5.80 -16.22
C PRO A 35 -0.08 -4.35 -16.01
N ALA A 36 0.66 -4.09 -14.93
CA ALA A 36 1.20 -2.76 -14.65
C ALA A 36 2.15 -2.33 -15.78
N ARG A 37 1.96 -1.11 -16.28
CA ARG A 37 2.89 -0.45 -17.20
C ARG A 37 3.39 0.81 -16.52
N ILE A 38 4.55 0.70 -15.89
CA ILE A 38 5.16 1.78 -15.11
C ILE A 38 6.49 2.16 -15.75
N THR A 39 6.63 3.43 -16.06
CA THR A 39 7.93 4.03 -16.39
C THR A 39 8.46 4.69 -15.11
N TRP A 40 9.50 4.09 -14.55
CA TRP A 40 10.13 4.62 -13.34
C TRP A 40 10.92 5.91 -13.65
N PRO A 41 11.01 6.84 -12.70
CA PRO A 41 11.77 8.09 -12.89
C PRO A 41 13.25 7.79 -13.11
N GLU A 42 13.79 8.28 -14.22
CA GLU A 42 15.21 8.21 -14.58
C GLU A 42 15.59 9.56 -15.22
N PRO A 43 16.87 10.02 -15.14
CA PRO A 43 17.29 11.26 -15.78
C PRO A 43 16.91 11.32 -17.26
N GLY A 44 16.17 12.36 -17.65
CA GLY A 44 15.72 12.56 -19.04
C GLY A 44 14.53 11.70 -19.48
N ARG A 45 13.94 10.90 -18.58
CA ARG A 45 12.79 10.04 -18.87
C ARG A 45 11.57 10.46 -18.06
N ARG A 46 10.45 10.71 -18.74
CA ARG A 46 9.18 11.03 -18.09
C ARG A 46 8.61 9.80 -17.38
N ALA A 47 8.23 9.96 -16.12
CA ALA A 47 7.59 8.93 -15.33
C ALA A 47 6.13 8.73 -15.77
N SER A 48 5.66 7.49 -15.76
CA SER A 48 4.28 7.15 -16.12
C SER A 48 3.77 5.96 -15.34
N ASN A 49 2.45 5.89 -15.15
CA ASN A 49 1.77 4.82 -14.41
C ASN A 49 0.47 4.43 -15.09
N ALA A 50 0.32 3.14 -15.35
CA ALA A 50 -0.95 2.51 -15.68
C ALA A 50 -1.05 1.20 -14.88
N SER A 51 -1.81 1.22 -13.80
CA SER A 51 -1.89 0.12 -12.83
C SER A 51 -3.17 0.15 -12.00
N VAL A 52 -3.37 -0.90 -11.21
CA VAL A 52 -4.24 -0.92 -10.03
C VAL A 52 -3.40 -1.17 -8.78
N CYS A 53 -4.01 -1.21 -7.59
CA CYS A 53 -3.29 -1.30 -6.33
C CYS A 53 -2.32 -2.49 -6.25
N SER A 54 -2.79 -3.70 -6.60
CA SER A 54 -1.98 -4.92 -6.55
C SER A 54 -0.87 -4.94 -7.60
N SER A 55 -1.18 -4.57 -8.84
CA SER A 55 -0.17 -4.55 -9.92
C SER A 55 0.86 -3.44 -9.70
N PHE A 56 0.48 -2.32 -9.08
CA PHE A 56 1.39 -1.28 -8.61
C PHE A 56 2.33 -1.79 -7.51
N LEU A 57 1.79 -2.45 -6.47
CA LEU A 57 2.57 -3.06 -5.39
C LEU A 57 3.62 -4.03 -5.97
N VAL A 58 3.19 -4.99 -6.77
CA VAL A 58 4.06 -6.04 -7.32
C VAL A 58 5.12 -5.46 -8.25
N ALA A 59 4.76 -4.56 -9.16
CA ALA A 59 5.72 -3.93 -10.06
C ALA A 59 6.78 -3.10 -9.30
N THR A 60 6.36 -2.41 -8.22
CA THR A 60 7.27 -1.67 -7.35
C THR A 60 8.27 -2.61 -6.67
N LEU A 61 7.79 -3.70 -6.05
CA LEU A 61 8.65 -4.68 -5.39
C LEU A 61 9.59 -5.37 -6.40
N GLN A 62 9.06 -5.74 -7.56
CA GLN A 62 9.83 -6.39 -8.61
C GLN A 62 10.97 -5.49 -9.10
N ARG A 63 10.71 -4.20 -9.33
CA ARG A 63 11.73 -3.23 -9.72
C ARG A 63 12.73 -2.97 -8.62
N ALA A 64 12.27 -2.76 -7.39
CA ALA A 64 13.12 -2.37 -6.27
C ALA A 64 14.12 -3.46 -5.85
N TYR A 65 13.76 -4.73 -6.04
CA TYR A 65 14.56 -5.88 -5.60
C TYR A 65 14.99 -6.81 -6.74
N ALA A 66 14.81 -6.38 -7.99
CA ALA A 66 15.11 -7.18 -9.19
C ALA A 66 14.50 -8.60 -9.13
N LEU A 67 13.27 -8.72 -8.62
CA LEU A 67 12.62 -10.03 -8.45
C LEU A 67 12.31 -10.63 -9.83
N PRO A 68 12.62 -11.91 -10.09
CA PRO A 68 12.26 -12.56 -11.34
C PRO A 68 10.76 -12.90 -11.36
N ASP A 69 10.16 -12.93 -12.55
CA ASP A 69 8.75 -13.31 -12.74
C ASP A 69 8.39 -14.67 -12.13
N GLY A 70 9.35 -15.61 -12.10
CA GLY A 70 9.16 -16.92 -11.47
C GLY A 70 8.88 -16.81 -9.97
N LEU A 71 9.61 -15.93 -9.27
CA LEU A 71 9.43 -15.69 -7.85
C LEU A 71 8.13 -14.94 -7.56
N ILE A 72 7.71 -14.03 -8.45
CA ILE A 72 6.39 -13.38 -8.35
C ILE A 72 5.27 -14.44 -8.39
N ARG A 73 5.31 -15.34 -9.39
CA ARG A 73 4.32 -16.43 -9.46
C ARG A 73 4.35 -17.36 -8.26
N GLU A 74 5.53 -17.70 -7.76
CA GLU A 74 5.66 -18.52 -6.55
C GLU A 74 5.02 -17.82 -5.33
N ARG A 75 5.32 -16.53 -5.14
CA ARG A 75 4.87 -15.76 -3.97
C ARG A 75 3.39 -15.44 -4.00
N PHE A 76 2.85 -15.11 -5.17
CA PHE A 76 1.48 -14.60 -5.31
C PHE A 76 0.54 -15.58 -6.02
N GLY A 77 1.02 -16.69 -6.56
CA GLY A 77 0.24 -17.64 -7.36
C GLY A 77 0.14 -17.25 -8.84
N GLU A 78 0.03 -15.95 -9.11
CA GLU A 78 -0.12 -15.40 -10.45
C GLU A 78 0.97 -14.39 -10.78
N ARG A 79 1.16 -14.10 -12.07
CA ARG A 79 2.09 -13.03 -12.50
C ARG A 79 1.54 -11.65 -12.13
N TRP A 80 0.23 -11.48 -12.17
CA TRP A 80 -0.48 -10.22 -11.91
C TRP A 80 -1.57 -10.48 -10.88
N PRO A 81 -1.22 -10.58 -9.58
CA PRO A 81 -2.20 -10.90 -8.55
C PRO A 81 -3.21 -9.75 -8.38
N GLU A 82 -4.41 -10.10 -7.98
CA GLU A 82 -5.38 -9.20 -7.38
C GLU A 82 -5.04 -8.99 -5.88
N ALA A 83 -5.80 -8.16 -5.19
CA ALA A 83 -5.50 -7.78 -3.82
C ALA A 83 -5.66 -8.96 -2.82
N ASP A 84 -6.56 -9.90 -3.08
CA ASP A 84 -6.76 -11.10 -2.26
C ASP A 84 -5.62 -12.10 -2.39
N GLU A 85 -4.97 -12.24 -3.55
CA GLU A 85 -3.74 -13.04 -3.63
C GLU A 85 -2.56 -12.35 -2.91
N CYS A 86 -2.50 -11.02 -2.89
CA CYS A 86 -1.56 -10.30 -2.02
C CYS A 86 -1.85 -10.58 -0.53
N CYS A 87 -3.12 -10.61 -0.13
CA CYS A 87 -3.51 -10.99 1.23
C CYS A 87 -3.11 -12.44 1.55
N ALA A 88 -3.31 -13.37 0.62
CA ALA A 88 -2.89 -14.76 0.76
C ALA A 88 -1.36 -14.91 0.84
N ALA A 89 -0.61 -14.11 0.08
CA ALA A 89 0.86 -14.08 0.17
C ALA A 89 1.32 -13.61 1.56
N ILE A 90 0.72 -12.55 2.10
CA ILE A 90 1.01 -12.02 3.44
C ILE A 90 0.69 -13.06 4.52
N ARG A 91 -0.49 -13.69 4.48
CA ARG A 91 -0.87 -14.75 5.45
C ARG A 91 0.07 -15.96 5.39
N GLY A 92 0.51 -16.32 4.19
CA GLY A 92 1.42 -17.44 3.97
C GLY A 92 2.91 -17.12 4.20
N GLY A 93 3.25 -15.89 4.58
CA GLY A 93 4.65 -15.48 4.77
C GLY A 93 5.49 -15.46 3.48
N ARG A 94 4.86 -15.35 2.31
CA ARG A 94 5.51 -15.47 1.01
C ARG A 94 6.08 -14.12 0.54
N GLY A 95 7.30 -13.81 0.99
CA GLY A 95 7.93 -12.51 0.74
C GLY A 95 7.47 -11.40 1.71
N PHE A 96 6.79 -11.79 2.78
CA PHE A 96 6.26 -10.90 3.80
C PHE A 96 6.41 -11.52 5.18
N ARG A 97 6.58 -10.67 6.21
CA ARG A 97 6.39 -11.07 7.60
C ARG A 97 5.29 -10.20 8.21
N GLN A 98 4.25 -10.85 8.72
CA GLN A 98 3.12 -10.13 9.33
C GLN A 98 3.52 -9.37 10.59
N ARG A 99 2.89 -8.21 10.78
CA ARG A 99 2.86 -7.46 12.02
C ARG A 99 1.47 -7.57 12.64
N GLN A 100 1.43 -7.65 13.96
CA GLN A 100 0.18 -7.88 14.69
C GLN A 100 -0.41 -6.58 15.25
N ARG A 101 0.41 -5.54 15.39
CA ARG A 101 0.02 -4.30 16.06
C ARG A 101 0.39 -3.08 15.26
N LEU A 102 -0.42 -2.04 15.38
CA LEU A 102 -0.22 -0.76 14.71
C LEU A 102 1.09 -0.07 15.13
N ASP A 103 1.51 -0.22 16.38
CA ASP A 103 2.75 0.37 16.89
C ASP A 103 4.04 -0.26 16.32
N GLN A 104 3.91 -1.41 15.64
CA GLN A 104 4.99 -2.05 14.91
C GLN A 104 5.13 -1.54 13.48
N VAL A 105 4.15 -0.79 12.97
CA VAL A 105 4.12 -0.30 11.59
C VAL A 105 5.25 0.71 11.36
N ARG A 106 5.94 0.57 10.24
CA ARG A 106 7.04 1.42 9.80
C ARG A 106 6.81 1.87 8.35
N PRO A 107 7.41 3.00 7.93
CA PRO A 107 7.46 3.36 6.51
C PRO A 107 7.96 2.19 5.65
N GLY A 108 7.25 1.90 4.56
CA GLY A 108 7.51 0.78 3.66
C GLY A 108 6.87 -0.56 4.07
N ASP A 109 6.20 -0.63 5.22
CA ASP A 109 5.29 -1.75 5.44
C ASP A 109 4.13 -1.70 4.43
N VAL A 110 3.50 -2.85 4.23
CA VAL A 110 2.30 -3.00 3.41
C VAL A 110 1.09 -3.15 4.33
N ILE A 111 0.02 -2.43 3.99
CA ILE A 111 -1.31 -2.69 4.50
C ILE A 111 -2.09 -3.36 3.37
N ALA A 112 -2.72 -4.50 3.67
CA ALA A 112 -3.58 -5.21 2.73
C ALA A 112 -4.96 -5.39 3.34
N ILE A 113 -6.00 -5.06 2.58
CA ILE A 113 -7.39 -5.13 2.99
C ILE A 113 -8.06 -6.19 2.12
N ASP A 114 -8.54 -7.24 2.75
CA ASP A 114 -9.28 -8.31 2.09
C ASP A 114 -10.77 -7.96 2.12
N TYR A 115 -11.44 -7.84 0.97
CA TYR A 115 -12.87 -7.52 0.95
C TYR A 115 -13.77 -8.74 1.15
N GLN A 116 -13.17 -9.94 1.25
CA GLN A 116 -13.87 -11.22 1.41
C GLN A 116 -15.01 -11.39 0.39
N SER A 117 -14.87 -10.79 -0.79
CA SER A 117 -15.96 -10.68 -1.74
C SER A 117 -16.23 -12.03 -2.39
N ALA A 118 -17.43 -12.57 -2.18
CA ALA A 118 -17.92 -13.75 -2.90
C ALA A 118 -18.16 -13.49 -4.40
N LYS A 119 -18.25 -12.22 -4.81
CA LYS A 119 -18.42 -11.80 -6.21
C LYS A 119 -17.11 -11.18 -6.70
N ARG A 120 -16.49 -11.79 -7.73
CA ARG A 120 -15.21 -11.34 -8.30
C ARG A 120 -15.23 -9.84 -8.62
N ILE A 121 -14.35 -9.09 -7.94
CA ILE A 121 -13.93 -7.69 -8.16
C ILE A 121 -14.84 -6.59 -7.56
N PRO A 122 -14.28 -5.63 -6.78
CA PRO A 122 -12.90 -5.60 -6.29
C PRO A 122 -12.68 -6.63 -5.17
N THR A 123 -11.52 -7.31 -5.19
CA THR A 123 -11.22 -8.37 -4.21
C THR A 123 -10.59 -7.85 -2.92
N GLY A 124 -10.10 -6.61 -2.93
CA GLY A 124 -9.44 -5.99 -1.79
C GLY A 124 -8.76 -4.68 -2.16
N HIS A 125 -7.84 -4.22 -1.31
CA HIS A 125 -6.97 -3.10 -1.57
C HIS A 125 -5.59 -3.30 -0.94
N VAL A 126 -4.52 -2.84 -1.58
CA VAL A 126 -3.16 -2.91 -1.02
C VAL A 126 -2.43 -1.59 -1.19
N LEU A 127 -1.66 -1.23 -0.17
CA LEU A 127 -1.04 0.09 -0.04
C LEU A 127 0.29 -0.02 0.71
N PHE A 128 1.27 0.81 0.32
CA PHE A 128 2.48 1.04 1.09
C PHE A 128 2.21 2.09 2.17
N VAL A 129 2.81 1.91 3.34
CA VAL A 129 2.85 2.91 4.40
C VAL A 129 3.92 3.94 4.04
N ASP A 130 3.51 5.20 3.85
CA ASP A 130 4.43 6.29 3.50
C ASP A 130 5.10 6.88 4.73
N ALA A 131 4.40 7.00 5.86
CA ALA A 131 4.95 7.56 7.10
C ALA A 131 4.50 6.77 8.33
N LEU A 132 5.13 7.03 9.48
CA LEU A 132 4.68 6.46 10.74
C LEU A 132 3.21 6.84 11.02
N PRO A 133 2.38 5.91 11.52
CA PRO A 133 1.02 6.23 11.94
C PRO A 133 0.99 7.34 12.98
N GLU A 134 0.16 8.35 12.75
CA GLU A 134 0.00 9.50 13.64
C GLU A 134 -1.28 9.37 14.46
N ARG A 135 -1.15 9.41 15.79
CA ARG A 135 -2.31 9.34 16.69
C ARG A 135 -3.09 10.66 16.65
N ARG A 136 -4.40 10.56 16.48
CA ARG A 136 -5.35 11.67 16.48
C ARG A 136 -5.92 11.91 17.88
N ALA A 137 -6.45 13.12 18.12
CA ALA A 137 -7.06 13.50 19.39
C ALA A 137 -8.23 12.58 19.81
N ASP A 138 -8.97 12.04 18.84
CA ASP A 138 -10.09 11.11 19.05
C ASP A 138 -9.65 9.64 19.25
N GLY A 139 -8.35 9.40 19.43
CA GLY A 139 -7.78 8.09 19.74
C GLY A 139 -7.58 7.16 18.53
N THR A 140 -7.97 7.58 17.33
CA THR A 140 -7.68 6.85 16.08
C THR A 140 -6.32 7.26 15.51
N PHE A 141 -5.92 6.65 14.39
CA PHE A 141 -4.63 6.94 13.75
C PHE A 141 -4.82 7.34 12.29
N THR A 142 -4.13 8.39 11.86
CA THR A 142 -3.93 8.67 10.44
C THR A 142 -2.72 7.87 9.96
N VAL A 143 -2.82 7.24 8.79
CA VAL A 143 -1.70 6.57 8.14
C VAL A 143 -1.55 7.14 6.74
N ASN A 144 -0.42 7.81 6.49
CA ASN A 144 -0.05 8.26 5.16
C ASN A 144 0.38 7.06 4.32
N ILE A 145 -0.07 7.01 3.07
CA ILE A 145 0.05 5.83 2.22
C ILE A 145 0.43 6.19 0.79
N ILE A 146 1.00 5.22 0.08
CA ILE A 146 1.20 5.26 -1.37
C ILE A 146 0.55 4.02 -1.98
N ASP A 147 -0.35 4.23 -2.94
CA ASP A 147 -1.05 3.17 -3.65
C ASP A 147 -1.49 3.64 -5.04
N SER A 148 -2.17 2.76 -5.77
CA SER A 148 -2.82 3.08 -7.03
C SER A 148 -4.32 2.75 -6.93
N THR A 149 -5.18 3.75 -7.05
CA THR A 149 -6.63 3.61 -6.83
C THR A 149 -7.42 4.48 -7.79
N GLY A 150 -8.64 4.04 -8.11
CA GLY A 150 -9.62 4.85 -8.86
C GLY A 150 -10.47 5.76 -7.96
N SER A 151 -10.35 5.64 -6.64
CA SER A 151 -11.08 6.46 -5.66
C SER A 151 -10.10 7.17 -4.72
N PRO A 152 -9.94 8.50 -4.81
CA PRO A 152 -9.04 9.25 -3.94
C PRO A 152 -9.39 9.13 -2.44
N HIS A 153 -8.39 9.22 -1.57
CA HIS A 153 -8.47 9.18 -0.12
C HIS A 153 -8.87 10.52 0.51
N GLY A 154 -9.90 11.15 -0.06
CA GLY A 154 -10.43 12.43 0.39
C GLY A 154 -9.72 13.66 -0.20
N PRO A 155 -10.02 14.86 0.32
CA PRO A 155 -9.62 16.12 -0.31
C PRO A 155 -8.11 16.42 -0.31
N GLU A 156 -7.34 15.77 0.56
CA GLU A 156 -5.88 15.96 0.65
C GLU A 156 -5.09 14.91 -0.13
N ASP A 157 -5.78 14.03 -0.87
CA ASP A 157 -5.11 13.10 -1.78
C ASP A 157 -4.40 13.87 -2.91
N GLN A 158 -3.18 13.45 -3.22
CA GLN A 158 -2.31 14.11 -4.18
C GLN A 158 -2.48 13.60 -5.61
N ARG A 159 -3.33 12.58 -5.85
CA ARG A 159 -3.63 12.08 -7.19
C ARG A 159 -4.77 12.86 -7.86
N GLY A 160 -4.70 12.97 -9.19
CA GLY A 160 -5.76 13.56 -10.01
C GLY A 160 -7.10 12.80 -9.93
N SER A 161 -8.16 13.40 -10.49
CA SER A 161 -9.53 12.87 -10.45
C SER A 161 -9.71 11.51 -11.12
N ASP A 162 -8.86 11.20 -12.10
CA ASP A 162 -8.90 9.94 -12.86
C ASP A 162 -8.19 8.78 -12.12
N GLY A 163 -7.69 9.05 -10.91
CA GLY A 163 -7.02 8.08 -10.05
C GLY A 163 -5.58 7.82 -10.46
N GLY A 164 -5.09 6.62 -10.14
CA GLY A 164 -3.74 6.17 -10.42
C GLY A 164 -2.85 6.18 -9.19
N ALA A 165 -1.53 6.08 -9.40
CA ALA A 165 -0.54 6.03 -8.34
C ALA A 165 -0.43 7.40 -7.63
N GLY A 166 -0.41 7.44 -6.31
CA GLY A 166 -0.35 8.71 -5.59
C GLY A 166 -0.18 8.56 -4.09
N ARG A 167 -0.10 9.71 -3.40
CA ARG A 167 -0.12 9.78 -1.94
C ARG A 167 -1.52 10.10 -1.45
N GLY A 168 -1.96 9.37 -0.45
CA GLY A 168 -3.16 9.70 0.31
C GLY A 168 -2.97 9.35 1.78
N ALA A 169 -4.06 9.34 2.52
CA ALA A 169 -4.05 8.88 3.89
C ALA A 169 -5.32 8.10 4.21
N ILE A 170 -5.20 7.06 5.03
CA ILE A 170 -6.36 6.33 5.59
C ILE A 170 -6.42 6.55 7.09
N ARG A 171 -7.52 6.12 7.68
CA ARG A 171 -7.69 6.16 9.14
C ARG A 171 -7.85 4.77 9.70
N LEU A 172 -7.15 4.46 10.78
CA LEU A 172 -7.22 3.18 11.48
C LEU A 172 -7.72 3.36 12.92
N ARG A 173 -8.46 2.38 13.40
CA ARG A 173 -8.77 2.18 14.82
C ARG A 173 -8.04 0.93 15.29
N CYS A 174 -7.51 0.99 16.51
CA CYS A 174 -7.01 -0.18 17.20
C CYS A 174 -7.60 -0.27 18.61
N ASP A 175 -7.60 -1.47 19.17
CA ASP A 175 -7.92 -1.68 20.58
C ASP A 175 -6.76 -1.26 21.49
N THR A 176 -6.93 -1.46 22.81
CA THR A 176 -5.91 -1.15 23.82
C THR A 176 -4.65 -2.02 23.71
N THR A 177 -4.72 -3.16 23.00
CA THR A 177 -3.57 -4.02 22.73
C THR A 177 -2.81 -3.58 21.48
N GLY A 178 -3.32 -2.61 20.73
CA GLY A 178 -2.75 -2.12 19.48
C GLY A 178 -3.17 -2.92 18.24
N GLN A 179 -4.10 -3.88 18.37
CA GLN A 179 -4.65 -4.63 17.25
C GLN A 179 -5.67 -3.78 16.49
N ILE A 180 -5.56 -3.74 15.16
CA ILE A 180 -6.49 -3.00 14.31
C ILE A 180 -7.87 -3.66 14.38
N ASN A 181 -8.93 -2.87 14.57
CA ASN A 181 -10.31 -3.36 14.58
C ASN A 181 -11.21 -2.72 13.52
N ALA A 182 -10.80 -1.60 12.92
CA ALA A 182 -11.51 -0.98 11.79
C ALA A 182 -10.62 -0.02 10.99
N TYR A 183 -11.02 0.26 9.74
CA TYR A 183 -10.44 1.33 8.93
C TYR A 183 -11.52 2.23 8.30
N ALA A 184 -11.14 3.46 7.95
CA ALA A 184 -11.92 4.34 7.11
C ALA A 184 -11.08 4.78 5.91
N TRP A 185 -11.74 4.95 4.76
CA TRP A 185 -11.07 5.20 3.46
C TRP A 185 -10.28 6.51 3.39
N SER A 186 -10.58 7.48 4.23
CA SER A 186 -9.88 8.77 4.30
C SER A 186 -9.90 9.32 5.73
N PRO A 187 -9.06 10.32 6.06
CA PRO A 187 -9.03 10.91 7.40
C PRO A 187 -10.34 11.63 7.75
N SER A 188 -11.07 12.12 6.74
CA SER A 188 -12.36 12.81 6.86
C SER A 188 -13.57 11.89 6.77
N SER A 189 -13.39 10.62 6.39
CA SER A 189 -14.51 9.68 6.27
C SER A 189 -15.05 9.29 7.66
N ASN A 190 -16.38 9.32 7.78
CA ASN A 190 -17.11 8.77 8.92
C ASN A 190 -17.61 7.33 8.67
N HIS A 191 -17.35 6.77 7.48
CA HIS A 191 -17.69 5.39 7.16
C HIS A 191 -16.54 4.46 7.55
N TRP A 192 -16.83 3.53 8.46
CA TRP A 192 -15.87 2.58 9.01
C TRP A 192 -16.20 1.15 8.56
N HIS A 193 -15.18 0.44 8.13
CA HIS A 193 -15.25 -1.00 7.87
C HIS A 193 -14.59 -1.76 9.00
N SER A 194 -15.30 -2.74 9.56
CA SER A 194 -14.77 -3.63 10.60
C SER A 194 -13.79 -4.62 9.99
N VAL A 195 -12.73 -4.98 10.72
CA VAL A 195 -11.80 -6.06 10.30
C VAL A 195 -12.46 -7.44 10.24
N THR A 196 -13.63 -7.61 10.86
CA THR A 196 -14.43 -8.84 10.75
C THR A 196 -15.14 -8.97 9.41
N GLU A 197 -15.43 -7.84 8.75
CA GLU A 197 -16.02 -7.78 7.41
C GLU A 197 -14.92 -7.68 6.35
N ARG A 198 -13.88 -6.89 6.64
CA ARG A 198 -12.76 -6.61 5.73
C ARG A 198 -11.44 -6.73 6.48
N PRO A 199 -10.87 -7.94 6.59
CA PRO A 199 -9.63 -8.16 7.32
C PRO A 199 -8.52 -7.22 6.84
N VAL A 200 -7.85 -6.56 7.80
CA VAL A 200 -6.69 -5.70 7.55
C VAL A 200 -5.44 -6.42 8.00
N LEU A 201 -4.49 -6.61 7.09
CA LEU A 201 -3.21 -7.24 7.32
C LEU A 201 -2.11 -6.19 7.28
N LEU A 202 -1.20 -6.26 8.25
CA LEU A 202 0.02 -5.46 8.27
C LEU A 202 1.21 -6.39 7.97
N ALA A 203 2.13 -5.95 7.12
CA ALA A 203 3.29 -6.76 6.80
C ALA A 203 4.53 -5.92 6.49
N VAL A 204 5.69 -6.41 6.92
CA VAL A 204 6.97 -5.95 6.39
C VAL A 204 7.33 -6.79 5.16
N VAL A 205 7.85 -6.14 4.13
CA VAL A 205 8.38 -6.80 2.93
C VAL A 205 9.67 -7.55 3.28
N THR A 206 9.76 -8.82 2.90
CA THR A 206 10.98 -9.63 3.01
C THR A 206 11.39 -10.06 1.60
N PRO A 207 12.23 -9.27 0.91
CA PRO A 207 12.53 -9.43 -0.51
C PRO A 207 13.19 -10.77 -0.84
#